data_AF-A0A9D7K371-F1
#
_entry.id   AF-A0A9D7K371-F1
#
_cell.length_a   1.000
_cell.length_b   1.000
_cell.length_c   1.000
_cell.angle_alpha   90.00
_cell.angle_beta   90.00
_cell.angle_gamma   90.00
#
_symmetry.space_group_name_H-M   'P 1'
#
loop_
_entity.id
_entity.type
_entity.pdbx_description
1 polymer ?
#
loop_
_entity_poly.entity_id
_entity_poly.type
_entity_poly.pdbx_seq_one_letter_code
_entity_poly.pdbx_strand_id
1 'polypeptide(L)' 'MIDENEVQRTLKHLQDLIADDDIRALSLWHEHGATLHACLGAAASHIEHELALYNFEAALVALNKAIASTADASATSVAQ' A
#
# COMPACT_ATOMS: atom_id res chain seq x y z
N MET A 1 0.95 14.23 12.35
CA MET A 1 0.28 14.67 11.12
C MET A 1 0.85 13.79 10.03
N ILE A 2 0.04 12.93 9.39
CA ILE A 2 0.52 12.02 8.36
C ILE A 2 0.51 12.81 7.05
N ASP A 3 1.67 13.02 6.43
CA ASP A 3 1.75 13.70 5.15
C ASP A 3 1.25 12.77 4.04
N GLU A 4 0.02 12.99 3.57
CA GLU A 4 -0.58 12.19 2.50
C GLU A 4 0.30 12.13 1.23
N ASN A 5 1.03 13.20 0.93
CA ASN A 5 1.97 13.24 -0.17
C ASN A 5 3.15 12.27 0.02
N GLU A 6 3.63 12.11 1.25
CA GLU A 6 4.68 11.14 1.57
C GLU A 6 4.14 9.72 1.42
N VAL A 7 2.96 9.45 1.96
CA VAL A 7 2.31 8.13 1.87
C VAL A 7 2.08 7.72 0.42
N GLN A 8 1.59 8.63 -0.44
CA GLN A 8 1.40 8.36 -1.87
C GLN A 8 2.73 8.08 -2.59
N ARG A 9 3.81 8.79 -2.23
CA ARG A 9 5.15 8.51 -2.79
C ARG A 9 5.67 7.14 -2.34
N THR A 10 5.49 6.79 -1.07
CA THR A 10 5.88 5.48 -0.53
C THR A 10 5.07 4.35 -1.19
N LEU A 11 3.75 4.50 -1.33
CA LEU A 11 2.90 3.53 -2.02
C LEU A 11 3.32 3.32 -3.47
N LYS A 12 3.64 4.40 -4.18
CA LYS A 12 4.12 4.33 -5.57
C LYS A 12 5.50 3.68 -5.68
N HIS A 13 6.41 3.98 -4.75
CA HIS A 13 7.73 3.34 -4.70
C HIS A 13 7.61 1.84 -4.37
N LEU A 14 6.75 1.50 -3.42
CA LEU A 14 6.45 0.11 -3.07
C LEU A 14 5.87 -0.64 -4.28
N GLN A 15 4.96 -0.01 -5.03
CA GLN A 15 4.39 -0.60 -6.24
C GLN A 15 5.45 -0.92 -7.30
N ASP A 16 6.41 -0.02 -7.51
CA ASP A 16 7.52 -0.21 -8.47
C ASP A 16 8.43 -1.37 -8.05
N LEU A 17 8.81 -1.43 -6.76
CA LEU A 17 9.63 -2.51 -6.22
C LEU A 17 8.93 -3.87 -6.28
N ILE A 18 7.64 -3.93 -5.95
CA ILE A 18 6.88 -5.18 -6.03
C ILE A 18 6.73 -5.62 -7.50
N ALA A 19 6.53 -4.69 -8.43
CA ALA A 19 6.43 -5.01 -9.86
C ALA A 19 7.75 -5.52 -10.48
N ASP A 20 8.89 -5.17 -9.89
CA ASP A 20 10.22 -5.67 -10.26
C ASP A 20 10.62 -6.94 -9.49
N ASP A 21 9.71 -7.49 -8.66
CA ASP A 21 10.00 -8.60 -7.73
C ASP A 21 11.19 -8.30 -6.79
N ASP A 22 11.40 -7.02 -6.47
CA ASP A 22 12.54 -6.57 -5.68
C ASP A 22 12.27 -6.74 -4.18
N ILE A 23 13.13 -7.53 -3.52
CA ILE A 23 13.08 -7.79 -2.08
C ILE A 23 13.15 -6.53 -1.23
N ARG A 24 13.65 -5.41 -1.78
CA ARG A 24 13.66 -4.10 -1.11
C ARG A 24 12.25 -3.62 -0.77
N ALA A 25 11.21 -4.14 -1.44
CA ALA A 25 9.82 -3.90 -1.08
C ALA A 25 9.52 -4.30 0.38
N LEU A 26 10.12 -5.39 0.87
CA LEU A 26 9.97 -5.86 2.26
C LEU A 26 10.57 -4.86 3.25
N SER A 27 11.77 -4.36 2.97
CA SER A 27 12.44 -3.37 3.82
C SER A 27 11.65 -2.08 3.88
N LEU A 28 11.17 -1.58 2.72
CA LEU A 28 10.35 -0.38 2.66
C LEU A 28 9.02 -0.56 3.39
N TRP A 29 8.38 -1.73 3.24
CA TRP A 29 7.17 -2.07 3.97
C TRP A 29 7.40 -2.06 5.48
N HIS A 30 8.48 -2.68 5.96
CA HIS A 30 8.79 -2.70 7.39
C HIS A 30 9.08 -1.30 7.96
N GLU A 31 9.79 -0.45 7.22
CA GLU A 31 10.06 0.93 7.66
C GLU A 31 8.77 1.77 7.75
N HIS A 32 7.87 1.64 6.77
CA HIS A 32 6.66 2.46 6.69
C HIS A 32 5.38 1.74 7.15
N GLY A 33 5.49 0.52 7.69
CA GLY A 33 4.37 -0.40 7.90
C GLY A 33 3.30 0.17 8.83
N ALA A 34 3.70 0.89 9.88
CA ALA A 34 2.75 1.56 10.78
C ALA A 34 1.91 2.63 10.05
N THR A 35 2.54 3.44 9.20
CA THR A 35 1.87 4.48 8.40
C THR A 35 0.99 3.87 7.32
N LEU A 36 1.49 2.83 6.63
CA LEU A 36 0.75 2.10 5.61
C LEU A 36 -0.45 1.36 6.20
N HIS A 37 -0.33 0.76 7.39
CA HIS A 37 -1.44 0.16 8.13
C HIS A 37 -2.48 1.21 8.53
N ALA A 38 -2.06 2.40 8.97
CA ALA A 38 -2.99 3.47 9.31
C ALA A 38 -3.76 3.99 8.09
N CYS A 39 -3.15 4.00 6.90
CA CYS A 39 -3.76 4.48 5.65
C CYS A 39 -4.61 3.42 4.94
N LEU A 40 -4.09 2.20 4.80
CA LEU A 40 -4.71 1.11 4.04
C LEU A 40 -5.65 0.24 4.90
N GLY A 41 -5.56 0.34 6.23
CA GLY A 41 -6.38 -0.42 7.17
C GLY A 41 -6.23 -1.93 6.99
N ALA A 42 -7.36 -2.64 6.90
CA ALA A 42 -7.39 -4.10 6.80
C ALA A 42 -6.69 -4.66 5.54
N ALA A 43 -6.58 -3.87 4.47
CA ALA A 43 -5.87 -4.29 3.26
C ALA A 43 -4.36 -4.42 3.51
N ALA A 44 -3.82 -3.65 4.46
CA ALA A 44 -2.41 -3.66 4.77
C ALA A 44 -1.94 -5.02 5.32
N SER A 45 -2.72 -5.64 6.20
CA SER A 45 -2.42 -6.97 6.73
C SER A 45 -2.41 -8.05 5.65
N HIS A 46 -3.23 -7.92 4.60
CA HIS A 46 -3.20 -8.82 3.45
C HIS A 46 -1.91 -8.63 2.63
N ILE A 47 -1.52 -7.38 2.36
CA ILE A 47 -0.31 -7.06 1.62
C ILE A 47 0.94 -7.55 2.37
N GLU A 48 1.00 -7.32 3.69
CA GLU A 48 2.08 -7.82 4.55
C GLU A 48 2.21 -9.34 4.49
N HIS A 49 1.08 -10.06 4.52
CA HIS A 49 1.07 -11.52 4.42
C HIS A 49 1.63 -12.00 3.08
N GLU A 50 1.18 -11.44 1.96
CA GLU A 50 1.67 -11.81 0.63
C GLU A 50 3.15 -11.46 0.44
N LEU A 51 3.60 -10.30 0.95
CA LEU A 51 5.01 -9.92 0.96
C LEU A 51 5.85 -10.94 1.76
N ALA A 52 5.39 -11.36 2.95
CA ALA A 52 6.09 -12.37 3.75
C ALA A 52 6.19 -13.74 3.06
N LEU A 53 5.26 -14.05 2.15
CA LEU A 53 5.28 -15.24 1.30
C LEU A 53 6.10 -15.06 0.01
N TYR A 54 6.70 -13.89 -0.22
CA TYR A 54 7.35 -13.51 -1.49
C TYR A 54 6.39 -13.57 -2.69
N ASN A 55 5.08 -13.47 -2.46
CA ASN A 55 4.06 -13.40 -3.50
C ASN A 55 3.90 -11.95 -3.96
N PHE A 56 4.89 -11.45 -4.71
CA PHE A 56 4.88 -10.06 -5.20
C PHE A 56 3.68 -9.78 -6.12
N GLU A 57 3.30 -10.74 -6.96
CA GLU A 57 2.14 -10.60 -7.85
C GLU A 57 0.83 -10.37 -7.07
N ALA A 58 0.57 -11.18 -6.04
CA ALA A 58 -0.61 -11.04 -5.19
C ALA A 58 -0.55 -9.77 -4.33
N ALA A 59 0.63 -9.42 -3.80
CA ALA A 59 0.85 -8.18 -3.07
C ALA A 59 0.56 -6.94 -3.94
N LEU A 60 0.96 -6.96 -5.21
CA LEU A 60 0.73 -5.87 -6.16
C LEU A 60 -0.76 -5.67 -6.45
N VAL A 61 -1.50 -6.75 -6.62
CA VAL A 61 -2.96 -6.73 -6.83
C VAL A 61 -3.66 -6.18 -5.59
N ALA A 62 -3.29 -6.67 -4.40
CA ALA A 62 -3.86 -6.19 -3.14
C ALA A 62 -3.56 -4.69 -2.90
N LEU A 63 -2.32 -4.25 -3.18
CA LEU A 63 -1.89 -2.86 -3.07
C LEU A 63 -2.69 -1.95 -4.01
N ASN A 64 -2.80 -2.31 -5.29
CA ASN A 64 -3.58 -1.53 -6.27
C ASN A 64 -5.05 -1.39 -5.86
N LYS A 65 -5.64 -2.48 -5.38
CA LYS A 65 -7.02 -2.48 -4.90
C LYS A 65 -7.20 -1.56 -3.68
N ALA A 66 -6.24 -1.59 -2.75
CA ALA A 66 -6.26 -0.73 -1.57
C ALA A 66 -6.11 0.75 -1.94
N ILE A 67 -5.20 1.09 -2.86
CA ILE A 67 -5.00 2.45 -3.39
C ILE A 67 -6.27 2.96 -4.08
N ALA A 68 -6.90 2.11 -4.92
CA ALA A 68 -8.16 2.46 -5.58
C ALA A 68 -9.29 2.70 -4.55
N SER A 69 -9.34 1.88 -3.50
CA SER A 69 -10.37 1.98 -2.45
C SER A 69 -10.19 3.22 -1.57
N THR A 70 -8.97 3.69 -1.31
CA THR A 70 -8.74 4.94 -0.57
C THR A 70 -9.07 6.17 -1.43
N ALA A 71 -8.79 6.13 -2.74
CA ALA A 71 -9.15 7.21 -3.65
C ALA A 71 -10.68 7.36 -3.82
N ASP A 72 -11.40 6.24 -3.87
CA ASP A 72 -12.87 6.23 -3.98
C ASP A 72 -13.57 6.79 -2.72
N ALA A 73 -13.02 6.51 -1.54
CA ALA A 73 -13.51 7.04 -0.27
C ALA A 73 -13.39 8.57 -0.17
N SER A 74 -12.36 9.18 -0.79
CA SER A 74 -12.20 10.63 -0.87
C SER A 74 -13.20 11.28 -1.85
N ALA A 75 -13.64 10.57 -2.89
CA ALA A 75 -14.56 11.08 -3.91
C ALA A 75 -16.04 11.02 -3.50
N THR A 76 -16.40 10.15 -2.55
CA THR A 76 -17.81 9.90 -2.17
C THR A 76 -18.37 10.92 -1.16
N SER A 77 -17.56 11.87 -0.66
CA SER A 77 -17.99 12.88 0.33
C SER A 77 -18.35 14.26 -0.26
N VAL A 78 -18.80 14.31 -1.52
CA VAL A 78 -19.30 15.55 -2.18
C VAL A 78 -20.70 15.38 -2.80
N ALA A 79 -21.63 14.76 -2.07
CA ALA A 79 -23.06 14.81 -2.41
C ALA A 79 -23.93 14.47 -1.20
N GLN A 80 -24.11 15.40 -0.26
CA GLN A 80 -25.32 15.43 0.57
C GLN A 80 -25.68 16.84 1.03
#